data_AF-A0A8D8Z9F3-F1
#
_entry.id   AF-A0A8D8Z9F3-F1
#
_cell.length_a   1.000
_cell.length_b   1.000
_cell.length_c   1.000
_cell.angle_alpha   90.00
_cell.angle_beta   90.00
_cell.angle_gamma   90.00
#
_symmetry.space_group_name_H-M   'P 1'
#
loop_
_entity.id
_entity.type
_entity.pdbx_description
1 polymer ?
#
loop_
_entity_poly.entity_id
_entity_poly.type
_entity_poly.pdbx_seq_one_letter_code
_entity_poly.pdbx_strand_id
1 'polypeptide(L)'
;FYDDLRKTIKHKKFQEVLVLIGDFNAKVGNQKIDDIVGPFGLGTKNDPGDLLINFCLESKLFICNTWFEQKESARHTWTSPNGIIKNQIDFICVSKRFRNAVTNAKVRPGADCGSDHNPVLVNMNVKLKRPVKKRIENKKWDLDKTKQLEIKSSFTRTLTQEIQKLHNDYNPMNTEENWNTLKKALDITGKEVIGYRKSTGKKKWMTQEILDLMENRKKFKKCRNEEEKAKYKELKRKIQRLCRKERENMINRECEEAERLERIDSARFHRKVNELTWNVKKMSNSLNDANGNEIFEPEQILKRWAEYCANLYKEERPDLIVNEVREEDIPEFSVIQIKTVIAKLNNNKSPGPDYIPAEFIKLLDNVGLLFLTDIINAIYRTGIIPNDFLQSIFIPLPKISKAKKLC
;
A
#
# COMPACT_ATOMS: atom_id res chain seq x y z
N PHE A 1 2.98 -9.12 32.18
CA PHE A 1 3.95 -8.96 31.06
C PHE A 1 4.32 -10.30 30.42
N TYR A 2 5.19 -11.13 31.00
CA TYR A 2 5.64 -12.37 30.34
C TYR A 2 4.49 -13.37 30.09
N ASP A 3 3.48 -13.42 30.95
CA ASP A 3 2.29 -14.26 30.71
C ASP A 3 1.45 -13.80 29.52
N ASP A 4 1.27 -12.49 29.36
CA ASP A 4 0.57 -11.91 28.21
C ASP A 4 1.36 -12.18 26.92
N LEU A 5 2.68 -12.11 27.01
CA LEU A 5 3.58 -12.41 25.91
C LEU A 5 3.53 -13.90 25.52
N ARG A 6 3.49 -14.81 26.50
CA ARG A 6 3.27 -16.25 26.27
C ARG A 6 1.94 -16.51 25.58
N LYS A 7 0.85 -15.91 26.07
CA LYS A 7 -0.49 -16.04 25.43
C LYS A 7 -0.45 -15.56 23.98
N THR A 8 0.21 -14.42 23.72
CA THR A 8 0.32 -13.86 22.37
C THR A 8 1.10 -14.77 21.42
N ILE A 9 2.20 -15.37 21.88
CA ILE A 9 3.06 -16.23 21.05
C ILE A 9 2.41 -17.59 20.77
N LYS A 10 1.52 -18.09 21.66
CA LYS A 10 0.84 -19.39 21.46
C LYS A 10 0.03 -19.49 20.16
N HIS A 11 -0.51 -18.37 19.67
CA HIS A 11 -1.33 -18.36 18.45
C HIS A 11 -0.52 -18.38 17.14
N LYS A 12 0.81 -18.32 17.24
CA LYS A 12 1.70 -18.24 16.08
C LYS A 12 1.78 -19.58 15.34
N LYS A 13 1.68 -19.54 14.01
CA LYS A 13 1.93 -20.72 13.17
C LYS A 13 3.42 -21.06 13.14
N PHE A 14 3.73 -22.36 13.05
CA PHE A 14 5.12 -22.83 13.03
C PHE A 14 5.96 -22.17 11.92
N GLN A 15 5.38 -21.93 10.73
CA GLN A 15 6.05 -21.35 9.57
C GLN A 15 6.41 -19.85 9.71
N GLU A 16 5.83 -19.15 10.68
CA GLU A 16 6.04 -17.70 10.83
C GLU A 16 7.39 -17.40 11.50
N VAL A 17 8.02 -16.28 11.14
CA VAL A 17 9.21 -15.78 11.84
C VAL A 17 8.76 -15.00 13.06
N LEU A 18 9.20 -15.41 14.26
CA LEU A 18 8.96 -14.65 15.49
C LEU A 18 10.20 -13.82 15.80
N VAL A 19 9.99 -12.51 15.90
CA VAL A 19 10.99 -11.53 16.34
C VAL A 19 10.35 -10.72 17.45
N LEU A 20 11.03 -10.67 18.59
CA LEU A 20 10.63 -9.95 19.78
C LEU A 20 11.66 -8.84 20.01
N ILE A 21 11.21 -7.59 20.08
CA ILE A 21 12.07 -6.41 20.18
C ILE A 21 11.57 -5.49 21.27
N GLY A 22 12.49 -4.85 21.98
CA GLY A 22 12.13 -3.80 22.92
C GLY A 22 13.18 -3.57 23.99
N ASP A 23 12.82 -2.65 24.88
CA ASP A 23 13.49 -2.42 26.16
C ASP A 23 12.90 -3.40 27.18
N PHE A 24 13.73 -4.29 27.71
CA PHE A 24 13.34 -5.29 28.70
C PHE A 24 13.68 -4.86 30.13
N ASN A 25 14.38 -3.74 30.31
CA ASN A 25 14.97 -3.35 31.59
C ASN A 25 15.77 -4.50 32.26
N ALA A 26 16.36 -5.35 31.44
CA ALA A 26 17.02 -6.59 31.85
C ALA A 26 18.51 -6.55 31.45
N LYS A 27 19.38 -7.16 32.25
CA LYS A 27 20.79 -7.36 31.90
C LYS A 27 21.05 -8.85 31.85
N VAL A 28 21.40 -9.37 30.69
CA VAL A 28 21.65 -10.81 30.48
C VAL A 28 23.11 -11.20 30.72
N GLY A 29 23.99 -10.21 30.88
CA GLY A 29 25.41 -10.40 31.13
C GLY A 29 26.24 -10.56 29.86
N ASN A 30 27.53 -10.83 30.04
CA ASN A 30 28.51 -11.05 28.97
C ASN A 30 28.95 -12.52 28.83
N GLN A 31 28.33 -13.44 29.56
CA GLN A 31 28.65 -14.86 29.50
C GLN A 31 27.70 -15.59 28.54
N LYS A 32 28.25 -16.55 27.80
CA LYS A 32 27.46 -17.43 26.95
C LYS A 32 26.61 -18.34 27.83
N ILE A 33 25.32 -18.41 27.53
CA ILE A 33 24.36 -19.32 28.19
C ILE A 33 23.70 -20.14 27.09
N ASP A 34 24.11 -21.40 27.00
CA ASP A 34 23.68 -22.38 26.01
C ASP A 34 23.68 -21.81 24.58
N ASP A 35 22.51 -21.84 23.96
CA ASP A 35 22.20 -21.33 22.65
C ASP A 35 21.26 -20.11 22.71
N ILE A 36 21.04 -19.54 23.92
CA ILE A 36 20.16 -18.41 24.20
C ILE A 36 20.95 -17.09 24.17
N VAL A 37 21.95 -16.98 25.03
CA VAL A 37 22.77 -15.76 25.22
C VAL A 37 24.15 -15.99 24.65
N GLY A 38 24.61 -15.07 23.81
CA GLY A 38 25.94 -15.13 23.21
C GLY A 38 27.02 -14.53 24.11
N PRO A 39 28.30 -14.76 23.78
CA PRO A 39 29.44 -14.34 24.59
C PRO A 39 29.76 -12.83 24.50
N PHE A 40 29.01 -12.07 23.69
CA PHE A 40 29.29 -10.66 23.41
C PHE A 40 28.23 -9.72 23.98
N GLY A 41 27.57 -10.11 25.07
CA GLY A 41 26.74 -9.18 25.86
C GLY A 41 27.58 -8.16 26.65
N LEU A 42 26.91 -7.37 27.51
CA LEU A 42 27.52 -6.32 28.32
C LEU A 42 27.08 -6.39 29.78
N GLY A 43 28.02 -6.19 30.71
CA GLY A 43 27.78 -6.08 32.14
C GLY A 43 27.52 -7.42 32.83
N THR A 44 27.02 -7.34 34.07
CA THR A 44 26.63 -8.50 34.88
C THR A 44 25.12 -8.75 34.77
N LYS A 45 24.75 -10.03 34.82
CA LYS A 45 23.36 -10.47 34.80
C LYS A 45 22.62 -9.99 36.05
N ASN A 46 21.33 -9.65 35.91
CA ASN A 46 20.43 -9.30 37.02
C ASN A 46 19.17 -10.18 37.01
N ASP A 47 18.34 -10.12 38.07
CA ASP A 47 17.14 -10.98 38.18
C ASP A 47 16.15 -10.81 37.02
N PRO A 48 15.85 -9.59 36.51
CA PRO A 48 15.08 -9.44 35.28
C PRO A 48 15.73 -10.09 34.05
N GLY A 49 17.06 -10.13 34.01
CA GLY A 49 17.86 -10.86 33.03
C GLY A 49 17.61 -12.35 33.07
N ASP A 50 17.59 -12.96 34.26
CA ASP A 50 17.27 -14.38 34.43
C ASP A 50 15.84 -14.69 33.96
N LEU A 51 14.87 -13.82 34.26
CA LEU A 51 13.49 -13.98 33.75
C LEU A 51 13.43 -13.93 32.22
N LEU A 52 14.16 -13.01 31.59
CA LEU A 52 14.23 -12.92 30.12
C LEU A 52 14.87 -14.17 29.50
N ILE A 53 15.96 -14.67 30.11
CA ILE A 53 16.66 -15.87 29.65
C ILE A 53 15.75 -17.09 29.75
N ASN A 54 15.09 -17.28 30.89
CA ASN A 54 14.14 -18.37 31.10
C ASN A 54 12.97 -18.31 30.11
N PHE A 55 12.42 -17.12 29.89
CA PHE A 55 11.38 -16.92 28.88
C PHE A 55 11.86 -17.26 27.46
N CYS A 56 13.07 -16.86 27.08
CA CYS A 56 13.65 -17.20 25.79
C CYS A 56 13.90 -18.71 25.64
N LEU A 57 14.31 -19.38 26.72
CA LEU A 57 14.49 -20.82 26.76
C LEU A 57 13.17 -21.55 26.50
N GLU A 58 12.12 -21.23 27.27
CA GLU A 58 10.76 -21.76 27.11
C GLU A 58 10.21 -21.53 25.69
N SER A 59 10.40 -20.32 25.17
CA SER A 59 9.84 -19.88 23.89
C SER A 59 10.71 -20.25 22.67
N LYS A 60 11.82 -20.98 22.88
CA LYS A 60 12.80 -21.33 21.84
C LYS A 60 13.28 -20.10 21.04
N LEU A 61 13.62 -19.03 21.76
CA LEU A 61 14.20 -17.79 21.25
C LEU A 61 15.69 -17.70 21.62
N PHE A 62 16.45 -16.89 20.89
CA PHE A 62 17.81 -16.52 21.27
C PHE A 62 18.00 -15.01 21.13
N ILE A 63 18.87 -14.42 21.96
CA ILE A 63 19.06 -12.99 22.12
C ILE A 63 20.13 -12.49 21.13
N CYS A 64 19.69 -12.06 19.94
CA CYS A 64 20.54 -11.85 18.77
C CYS A 64 21.72 -10.91 19.00
N ASN A 65 21.49 -9.75 19.61
CA ASN A 65 22.50 -8.71 19.80
C ASN A 65 23.55 -9.03 20.90
N THR A 66 23.58 -10.26 21.40
CA THR A 66 24.66 -10.80 22.26
C THR A 66 25.59 -11.79 21.53
N TRP A 67 25.24 -12.21 20.31
CA TRP A 67 25.98 -13.25 19.56
C TRP A 67 27.01 -12.70 18.57
N PHE A 68 27.00 -11.41 18.29
CA PHE A 68 27.90 -10.81 17.31
C PHE A 68 28.94 -9.93 17.98
N GLU A 69 30.22 -10.22 17.69
CA GLU A 69 31.33 -9.47 18.23
C GLU A 69 31.29 -8.01 17.77
N GLN A 70 31.38 -7.12 18.76
CA GLN A 70 31.48 -5.67 18.58
C GLN A 70 32.46 -5.13 19.61
N LYS A 71 33.04 -3.96 19.34
CA LYS A 71 33.76 -3.20 20.38
C LYS A 71 32.84 -3.03 21.59
N GLU A 72 33.34 -3.29 22.78
CA GLU A 72 32.53 -3.22 24.02
C GLU A 72 31.87 -1.85 24.21
N SER A 73 32.61 -0.78 23.89
CA SER A 73 32.10 0.60 23.88
C SER A 73 30.91 0.83 22.94
N ALA A 74 30.63 -0.09 22.02
CA ALA A 74 29.52 -0.05 21.08
C ALA A 74 28.41 -1.07 21.38
N ARG A 75 28.43 -1.76 22.53
CA ARG A 75 27.39 -2.75 22.90
C ARG A 75 26.26 -2.18 23.77
N HIS A 76 26.48 -1.01 24.37
CA HIS A 76 25.50 -0.37 25.27
C HIS A 76 24.32 0.21 24.49
N THR A 77 23.11 -0.09 24.96
CA THR A 77 21.86 0.39 24.37
C THR A 77 21.26 1.52 25.17
N TRP A 78 21.70 1.75 26.40
CA TRP A 78 21.25 2.83 27.26
C TRP A 78 22.42 3.52 27.96
N THR A 79 22.32 4.82 28.16
CA THR A 79 23.29 5.64 28.91
C THR A 79 22.57 6.45 29.99
N SER A 80 23.09 6.45 31.21
CA SER A 80 22.52 7.23 32.31
C SER A 80 22.52 8.74 32.02
N PRO A 81 21.65 9.52 32.68
CA PRO A 81 21.56 10.97 32.45
C PRO A 81 22.89 11.72 32.67
N ASN A 82 23.74 11.23 33.59
CA ASN A 82 25.07 11.78 33.84
C ASN A 82 26.16 11.27 32.88
N GLY A 83 25.84 10.36 31.96
CA GLY A 83 26.76 9.84 30.94
C GLY A 83 27.75 8.78 31.42
N ILE A 84 27.72 8.41 32.71
CA ILE A 84 28.71 7.55 33.36
C ILE A 84 28.36 6.08 33.17
N ILE A 85 27.13 5.70 33.48
CA ILE A 85 26.68 4.31 33.48
C ILE A 85 26.12 3.98 32.10
N LYS A 86 26.57 2.85 31.55
CA LYS A 86 26.14 2.36 30.25
C LYS A 86 25.71 0.91 30.38
N ASN A 87 24.48 0.60 29.95
CA ASN A 87 23.91 -0.72 30.06
C ASN A 87 23.42 -1.22 28.70
N GLN A 88 23.30 -2.54 28.57
CA GLN A 88 22.60 -3.20 27.48
C GLN A 88 21.29 -3.74 28.04
N ILE A 89 20.17 -3.09 27.69
CA ILE A 89 18.81 -3.41 28.16
C ILE A 89 17.79 -3.56 27.03
N ASP A 90 18.17 -3.16 25.82
CA ASP A 90 17.36 -3.32 24.62
C ASP A 90 17.82 -4.57 23.85
N PHE A 91 16.90 -5.49 23.60
CA PHE A 91 17.21 -6.77 22.97
C PHE A 91 16.33 -7.08 21.78
N ILE A 92 16.91 -7.84 20.85
CA ILE A 92 16.21 -8.46 19.73
C ILE A 92 16.30 -9.97 19.93
N CYS A 93 15.18 -10.62 20.21
CA CYS A 93 15.08 -12.06 20.37
C CYS A 93 14.42 -12.67 19.13
N VAL A 94 15.05 -13.67 18.53
CA VAL A 94 14.54 -14.34 17.32
C VAL A 94 14.33 -15.82 17.60
N SER A 95 13.32 -16.42 16.96
CA SER A 95 13.12 -17.87 17.06
C SER A 95 14.35 -18.64 16.57
N LYS A 96 14.80 -19.60 17.39
CA LYS A 96 15.98 -20.45 17.13
C LYS A 96 15.95 -21.11 15.76
N ARG A 97 14.76 -21.48 15.26
CA ARG A 97 14.55 -22.02 13.91
C ARG A 97 15.16 -21.13 12.81
N PHE A 98 15.08 -19.82 12.99
CA PHE A 98 15.54 -18.82 12.02
C PHE A 98 16.90 -18.23 12.41
N ARG A 99 17.65 -18.87 13.30
CA ARG A 99 18.97 -18.42 13.73
C ARG A 99 19.93 -18.21 12.57
N ASN A 100 19.99 -19.17 11.64
CA ASN A 100 20.85 -19.09 10.46
C ASN A 100 20.43 -17.98 9.47
N ALA A 101 19.22 -17.43 9.62
CA ALA A 101 18.80 -16.28 8.84
C ALA A 101 19.39 -14.97 9.41
N VAL A 102 19.74 -14.91 10.70
CA VAL A 102 20.32 -13.71 11.31
C VAL A 102 21.79 -13.60 10.91
N THR A 103 22.13 -12.59 10.11
CA THR A 103 23.48 -12.37 9.60
C THR A 103 24.29 -11.40 10.44
N ASN A 104 23.64 -10.49 11.15
CA ASN A 104 24.28 -9.54 12.06
C ASN A 104 23.25 -8.97 13.05
N ALA A 105 23.68 -8.63 14.26
CA ALA A 105 22.91 -7.79 15.18
C ALA A 105 23.83 -6.81 15.90
N LYS A 106 23.58 -5.51 15.79
CA LYS A 106 24.48 -4.46 16.31
C LYS A 106 23.76 -3.25 16.83
N VAL A 107 24.38 -2.58 17.80
CA VAL A 107 23.90 -1.30 18.32
C VAL A 107 24.51 -0.16 17.49
N ARG A 108 23.82 0.98 17.39
CA ARG A 108 24.32 2.18 16.71
C ARG A 108 24.44 3.38 17.65
N PRO A 109 25.49 3.43 18.50
CA PRO A 109 25.75 4.59 19.37
C PRO A 109 25.91 5.92 18.63
N GLY A 110 26.30 5.88 17.35
CA GLY A 110 26.43 7.08 16.51
C GLY A 110 25.11 7.67 16.00
N ALA A 111 23.98 6.97 16.14
CA ALA A 111 22.70 7.43 15.58
C ALA A 111 22.11 8.61 16.38
N ASP A 112 21.87 9.75 15.74
CA ASP A 112 21.29 10.93 16.40
C ASP A 112 19.76 10.81 16.54
N CYS A 113 19.33 10.04 17.54
CA CYS A 113 17.92 9.79 17.85
C CYS A 113 17.36 10.67 18.97
N GLY A 114 18.20 11.48 19.64
CA GLY A 114 17.76 12.39 20.69
C GLY A 114 17.19 11.74 21.96
N SER A 115 17.51 10.46 22.18
CA SER A 115 17.21 9.64 23.36
C SER A 115 18.51 9.24 24.06
N ASP A 116 18.39 8.87 25.33
CA ASP A 116 19.36 8.15 26.14
C ASP A 116 19.57 6.69 25.71
N HIS A 117 18.69 6.16 24.85
CA HIS A 117 18.84 4.87 24.20
C HIS A 117 19.53 4.96 22.83
N ASN A 118 20.27 3.92 22.47
CA ASN A 118 20.85 3.70 21.16
C ASN A 118 20.07 2.61 20.42
N PRO A 119 19.75 2.81 19.13
CA PRO A 119 19.00 1.82 18.38
C PRO A 119 19.81 0.53 18.16
N VAL A 120 19.12 -0.60 18.29
CA VAL A 120 19.62 -1.94 17.98
C VAL A 120 19.08 -2.37 16.63
N LEU A 121 19.93 -2.89 15.76
CA LEU A 121 19.56 -3.39 14.44
C LEU A 121 19.89 -4.87 14.31
N VAL A 122 19.01 -5.60 13.64
CA VAL A 122 19.25 -6.98 13.20
C VAL A 122 19.15 -7.04 11.67
N ASN A 123 20.10 -7.73 11.06
CA ASN A 123 20.06 -8.07 9.64
C ASN A 123 19.63 -9.53 9.51
N MET A 124 18.60 -9.80 8.70
CA MET A 124 18.08 -11.16 8.51
C MET A 124 17.82 -11.47 7.04
N ASN A 125 18.30 -12.62 6.57
CA ASN A 125 18.06 -13.16 5.25
C ASN A 125 17.04 -14.30 5.32
N VAL A 126 15.76 -13.97 5.18
CA VAL A 126 14.67 -14.96 5.28
C VAL A 126 14.17 -15.35 3.89
N LYS A 127 14.19 -16.66 3.59
CA LYS A 127 13.53 -17.22 2.41
C LYS A 127 12.07 -17.55 2.75
N LEU A 128 11.17 -16.62 2.46
CA LEU A 128 9.73 -16.85 2.58
C LEU A 128 9.20 -17.34 1.23
N LYS A 129 8.31 -18.34 1.25
CA LYS A 129 7.49 -18.63 0.06
C LYS A 129 6.63 -17.39 -0.19
N ARG A 130 7.01 -16.62 -1.20
CA ARG A 130 6.20 -15.50 -1.67
C ARG A 130 5.01 -16.12 -2.40
N PRO A 131 3.75 -15.97 -1.93
CA PRO A 131 2.64 -16.17 -2.85
C PRO A 131 2.91 -15.20 -4.01
N VAL A 132 2.98 -15.71 -5.24
CA VAL A 132 3.14 -14.89 -6.44
C VAL A 132 1.86 -14.09 -6.62
N LYS A 133 1.63 -13.11 -5.74
CA LYS A 133 0.75 -12.01 -6.06
C LYS A 133 1.49 -11.28 -7.16
N LYS A 134 1.05 -11.46 -8.42
CA LYS A 134 1.41 -10.54 -9.50
C LYS A 134 1.29 -9.15 -8.88
N ARG A 135 2.40 -8.43 -8.77
CA ARG A 135 2.38 -7.05 -8.29
C ARG A 135 1.68 -6.30 -9.41
N ILE A 136 0.35 -6.23 -9.34
CA ILE A 136 -0.40 -5.31 -10.17
C ILE A 136 0.08 -3.95 -9.67
N GLU A 137 0.97 -3.33 -10.43
CA GLU A 137 1.27 -1.93 -10.19
C GLU A 137 -0.07 -1.22 -10.33
N ASN A 138 -0.61 -0.70 -9.22
CA ASN A 138 -1.82 0.11 -9.22
C ASN A 138 -1.47 1.46 -9.89
N LYS A 139 -1.23 1.40 -11.20
CA LYS A 139 -0.98 2.50 -12.10
C LYS A 139 -2.30 3.18 -12.34
N LYS A 140 -2.50 4.31 -11.67
CA LYS A 140 -3.69 5.15 -11.88
C LYS A 140 -3.40 6.14 -12.99
N TRP A 141 -4.25 6.15 -14.02
CA TRP A 141 -4.23 7.16 -15.08
C TRP A 141 -4.31 8.58 -14.51
N ASP A 142 -3.57 9.51 -15.10
CA ASP A 142 -3.66 10.92 -14.73
C ASP A 142 -4.78 11.63 -15.48
N LEU A 143 -6.03 11.27 -15.17
CA LEU A 143 -7.25 11.77 -15.83
C LEU A 143 -7.42 13.28 -15.70
N ASP A 144 -6.67 13.95 -14.83
CA ASP A 144 -6.69 15.40 -14.73
C ASP A 144 -6.15 16.08 -15.99
N LYS A 145 -5.26 15.41 -16.73
CA LYS A 145 -4.74 15.91 -18.00
C LYS A 145 -5.77 15.90 -19.13
N THR A 146 -6.78 15.02 -19.07
CA THR A 146 -7.83 14.98 -20.10
C THR A 146 -8.71 16.24 -20.08
N LYS A 147 -8.59 17.10 -19.07
CA LYS A 147 -9.26 18.41 -19.01
C LYS A 147 -8.54 19.49 -19.84
N GLN A 148 -7.24 19.33 -20.11
CA GLN A 148 -6.43 20.30 -20.84
C GLN A 148 -6.67 20.18 -22.34
N LEU A 149 -6.95 21.30 -23.02
CA LEU A 149 -7.37 21.30 -24.42
C LEU A 149 -6.26 20.76 -25.34
N GLU A 150 -5.02 21.10 -25.07
CA GLU A 150 -3.84 20.69 -25.84
C GLU A 150 -3.65 19.16 -25.77
N ILE A 151 -3.86 18.60 -24.57
CA ILE A 151 -3.78 17.16 -24.34
C ILE A 151 -4.92 16.42 -25.04
N LYS A 152 -6.14 16.97 -25.03
CA LYS A 152 -7.26 16.38 -25.78
C LYS A 152 -6.94 16.29 -27.27
N SER A 153 -6.49 17.39 -27.86
CA SER A 153 -6.13 17.43 -29.29
C SER A 153 -5.00 16.46 -29.63
N SER A 154 -3.97 16.37 -28.77
CA SER A 154 -2.89 15.39 -28.96
C SER A 154 -3.39 13.95 -28.83
N PHE A 155 -4.23 13.66 -27.83
CA PHE A 155 -4.76 12.32 -27.60
C PHE A 155 -5.59 11.85 -28.78
N THR A 156 -6.50 12.70 -29.24
CA THR A 156 -7.35 12.40 -30.40
C THR A 156 -6.50 12.13 -31.64
N ARG A 157 -5.53 13.01 -31.96
CA ARG A 157 -4.65 12.82 -33.12
C ARG A 157 -3.86 11.52 -33.07
N THR A 158 -3.23 11.22 -31.94
CA THR A 158 -2.45 9.98 -31.77
C THR A 158 -3.37 8.76 -31.86
N LEU A 159 -4.56 8.81 -31.26
CA LEU A 159 -5.52 7.72 -31.33
C LEU A 159 -5.99 7.43 -32.76
N THR A 160 -6.30 8.47 -33.55
CA THR A 160 -6.68 8.29 -34.97
C THR A 160 -5.56 7.57 -35.73
N GLN A 161 -4.30 7.94 -35.51
CA GLN A 161 -3.15 7.30 -36.15
C GLN A 161 -3.00 5.84 -35.73
N GLU A 162 -3.19 5.53 -34.45
CA GLU A 162 -3.15 4.14 -33.95
C GLU A 162 -4.29 3.29 -34.50
N ILE A 163 -5.53 3.82 -34.54
CA ILE A 163 -6.68 3.12 -35.11
C ILE A 163 -6.47 2.88 -36.62
N GLN A 164 -5.93 3.85 -37.36
CA GLN A 164 -5.65 3.70 -38.79
C GLN A 164 -4.59 2.63 -39.08
N LYS A 165 -3.54 2.53 -38.26
CA LYS A 165 -2.55 1.45 -38.38
C LYS A 165 -3.15 0.07 -38.17
N LEU A 166 -4.19 -0.01 -37.35
CA LEU A 166 -4.87 -1.25 -36.96
C LEU A 166 -6.14 -1.53 -37.79
N HIS A 167 -6.50 -0.63 -38.72
CA HIS A 167 -7.75 -0.70 -39.49
C HIS A 167 -7.80 -1.89 -40.45
N ASN A 168 -6.63 -2.39 -40.89
CA ASN A 168 -6.53 -3.59 -41.74
C ASN A 168 -6.91 -4.89 -41.02
N ASP A 169 -7.00 -4.88 -39.68
CA ASP A 169 -7.33 -6.05 -38.85
C ASP A 169 -8.82 -6.09 -38.45
N TYR A 170 -9.67 -5.20 -39.00
CA TYR A 170 -11.10 -5.19 -38.71
C TYR A 170 -11.81 -6.41 -39.31
N ASN A 171 -12.44 -7.22 -38.46
CA ASN A 171 -13.20 -8.39 -38.87
C ASN A 171 -14.66 -8.26 -38.44
N PRO A 172 -15.62 -8.05 -39.36
CA PRO A 172 -17.04 -7.88 -39.04
C PRO A 172 -17.67 -9.03 -38.23
N MET A 173 -17.08 -10.22 -38.27
CA MET A 173 -17.56 -11.43 -37.59
C MET A 173 -16.89 -11.67 -36.22
N ASN A 174 -15.85 -10.90 -35.85
CA ASN A 174 -15.10 -11.12 -34.61
C ASN A 174 -15.10 -9.87 -33.71
N THR A 175 -16.17 -9.74 -32.91
CA THR A 175 -16.36 -8.60 -31.98
C THR A 175 -15.27 -8.53 -30.91
N GLU A 176 -14.76 -9.67 -30.43
CA GLU A 176 -13.71 -9.77 -29.42
C GLU A 176 -12.38 -9.21 -29.95
N GLU A 177 -11.99 -9.57 -31.18
CA GLU A 177 -10.76 -9.08 -31.80
C GLU A 177 -10.82 -7.58 -32.07
N ASN A 178 -11.93 -7.09 -32.63
CA ASN A 178 -12.14 -5.67 -32.88
C ASN A 178 -12.12 -4.84 -31.59
N TRP A 179 -12.77 -5.32 -30.52
CA TRP A 179 -12.72 -4.68 -29.20
C TRP A 179 -11.29 -4.64 -28.66
N ASN A 180 -10.57 -5.76 -28.72
CA ASN A 180 -9.17 -5.82 -28.27
C ASN A 180 -8.26 -4.88 -29.06
N THR A 181 -8.53 -4.68 -30.36
CA THR A 181 -7.81 -3.72 -31.21
C THR A 181 -8.06 -2.28 -30.75
N LEU A 182 -9.32 -1.88 -30.55
CA LEU A 182 -9.65 -0.55 -30.03
C LEU A 182 -9.05 -0.33 -28.63
N LYS A 183 -9.17 -1.33 -27.74
CA LYS A 183 -8.62 -1.30 -26.39
C LYS A 183 -7.11 -1.11 -26.39
N LYS A 184 -6.38 -1.82 -27.27
CA LYS A 184 -4.92 -1.65 -27.43
C LYS A 184 -4.57 -0.22 -27.88
N ALA A 185 -5.28 0.32 -28.87
CA ALA A 185 -5.06 1.68 -29.36
C ALA A 185 -5.26 2.73 -28.26
N LEU A 186 -6.33 2.58 -27.45
CA LEU A 186 -6.63 3.44 -26.31
C LEU A 186 -5.58 3.34 -25.19
N ASP A 187 -5.10 2.13 -24.89
CA ASP A 187 -4.07 1.91 -23.86
C ASP A 187 -2.70 2.46 -24.28
N ILE A 188 -2.27 2.25 -25.53
CA ILE A 188 -1.03 2.81 -26.09
C ILE A 188 -1.08 4.35 -26.07
N THR A 189 -2.15 4.92 -26.61
CA THR A 189 -2.35 6.37 -26.65
C THR A 189 -2.42 6.96 -25.23
N GLY A 190 -3.14 6.29 -24.34
CA GLY A 190 -3.20 6.64 -22.91
C GLY A 190 -1.82 6.68 -22.27
N LYS A 191 -0.99 5.67 -22.51
CA LYS A 191 0.38 5.59 -21.96
C LYS A 191 1.26 6.73 -22.45
N GLU A 192 1.18 7.04 -23.74
CA GLU A 192 2.02 8.06 -24.38
C GLU A 192 1.61 9.48 -23.98
N VAL A 193 0.32 9.79 -24.06
CA VAL A 193 -0.18 11.17 -23.95
C VAL A 193 -0.58 11.53 -22.51
N ILE A 194 -1.29 10.63 -21.82
CA ILE A 194 -1.78 10.89 -20.45
C ILE A 194 -0.76 10.44 -19.42
N GLY A 195 -0.30 9.20 -19.52
CA GLY A 195 0.58 8.56 -18.56
C GLY A 195 -0.07 8.32 -17.19
N TYR A 196 0.74 7.82 -16.27
CA TYR A 196 0.30 7.45 -14.92
C TYR A 196 0.66 8.51 -13.90
N ARG A 197 -0.17 8.63 -12.86
CA ARG A 197 0.16 9.48 -11.71
C ARG A 197 1.41 8.98 -11.01
N LYS A 198 2.32 9.91 -10.72
CA LYS A 198 3.49 9.64 -9.88
C LYS A 198 3.06 9.61 -8.42
N SER A 199 3.49 8.58 -7.69
CA SER A 199 3.36 8.56 -6.24
C SER A 199 4.20 9.70 -5.67
N THR A 200 3.58 10.64 -4.95
CA THR A 200 4.29 11.70 -4.21
C THR A 200 4.90 11.11 -2.94
N GLY A 201 5.89 10.24 -3.12
CA GLY A 201 6.63 9.63 -2.04
C GLY A 201 7.66 10.61 -1.51
N LYS A 202 7.27 11.49 -0.57
CA LYS A 202 8.13 12.13 0.44
C LYS A 202 7.31 13.05 1.33
N LYS A 203 7.74 13.19 2.59
CA LYS A 203 7.25 14.19 3.54
C LYS A 203 7.63 15.59 3.01
N LYS A 204 6.69 16.30 2.38
CA LYS A 204 6.91 17.61 1.73
C LYS A 204 7.38 18.72 2.68
N TRP A 205 7.30 18.53 4.00
CA TRP A 205 7.64 19.52 5.02
C TRP A 205 9.11 19.51 5.48
N MET A 206 9.93 18.52 5.09
CA MET A 206 11.35 18.55 5.43
C MET A 206 12.10 19.50 4.50
N THR A 207 12.40 20.70 5.02
CA THR A 207 13.20 21.72 4.33
C THR A 207 14.70 21.45 4.48
N GLN A 208 15.50 22.03 3.59
CA GLN A 208 16.97 21.96 3.67
C GLN A 208 17.49 22.57 4.98
N GLU A 209 16.87 23.66 5.46
CA GLU A 209 17.22 24.29 6.74
C GLU A 209 17.09 23.31 7.93
N ILE A 210 16.03 22.48 7.97
CA ILE A 210 15.86 21.47 9.02
C ILE A 210 16.99 20.44 8.94
N LEU A 211 17.37 20.01 7.73
CA LEU A 211 18.44 19.04 7.52
C LEU A 211 19.80 19.59 7.98
N ASP A 212 20.09 20.85 7.67
CA ASP A 212 21.34 21.51 8.06
C ASP A 212 21.42 21.70 9.58
N LEU A 213 20.30 22.06 10.22
CA LEU A 213 20.21 22.12 11.68
C LEU A 213 20.41 20.75 12.33
N MET A 214 19.90 19.66 11.73
CA MET A 214 20.11 18.30 12.21
C MET A 214 21.59 17.89 12.12
N GLU A 215 22.26 18.18 11.01
CA GLU A 215 23.70 17.87 10.87
C GLU A 215 24.54 18.73 11.84
N ASN A 216 24.17 19.98 12.06
CA ASN A 216 24.81 20.83 13.06
C ASN A 216 24.59 20.31 14.49
N ARG A 217 23.39 19.86 14.84
CA ARG A 217 23.09 19.27 16.16
C ARG A 217 23.95 18.03 16.43
N LYS A 218 24.16 17.19 15.41
CA LYS A 218 24.94 15.95 15.50
C LYS A 218 26.41 16.19 15.93
N LYS A 219 27.00 17.35 15.59
CA LYS A 219 28.34 17.74 16.03
C LYS A 219 28.47 17.82 17.56
N PHE A 220 27.40 18.24 18.23
CA PHE A 220 27.36 18.42 19.68
C PHE A 220 26.91 17.17 20.46
N LYS A 221 26.72 16.02 19.80
CA LYS A 221 26.17 14.81 20.45
C LYS A 221 27.12 14.19 21.49
N LYS A 222 28.44 14.23 21.24
CA LYS A 222 29.46 13.57 22.08
C LYS A 222 30.09 14.50 23.15
N CYS A 223 29.67 15.74 23.16
CA CYS A 223 30.26 16.81 23.94
C CYS A 223 29.90 16.70 25.43
N ARG A 224 30.89 16.88 26.31
CA ARG A 224 30.74 16.75 27.78
C ARG A 224 30.52 18.09 28.48
N ASN A 225 30.84 19.19 27.80
CA ASN A 225 30.86 20.54 28.37
C ASN A 225 29.42 21.08 28.51
N GLU A 226 29.14 21.83 29.57
CA GLU A 226 27.79 22.36 29.82
C GLU A 226 27.31 23.32 28.71
N GLU A 227 28.21 24.12 28.14
CA GLU A 227 27.89 24.99 26.99
C GLU A 227 27.48 24.21 25.73
N GLU A 228 28.17 23.11 25.45
CA GLU A 228 27.88 22.29 24.27
C GLU A 228 26.58 21.48 24.46
N LYS A 229 26.31 21.01 25.69
CA LYS A 229 25.01 20.44 26.06
C LYS A 229 23.88 21.46 25.92
N ALA A 230 24.13 22.72 26.32
CA ALA A 230 23.17 23.80 26.15
C ALA A 230 22.88 24.08 24.66
N LYS A 231 23.93 24.18 23.82
CA LYS A 231 23.80 24.31 22.36
C LYS A 231 23.05 23.14 21.73
N TYR A 232 23.31 21.90 22.15
CA TYR A 232 22.57 20.74 21.68
C TYR A 232 21.07 20.81 22.02
N LYS A 233 20.74 21.19 23.27
CA LYS A 233 19.34 21.37 23.71
C LYS A 233 18.67 22.51 22.95
N GLU A 234 19.37 23.61 22.71
CA GLU A 234 18.88 24.74 21.92
C GLU A 234 18.57 24.34 20.48
N LEU A 235 19.52 23.69 19.80
CA LEU A 235 19.33 23.17 18.44
C LEU A 235 18.20 22.15 18.36
N LYS A 236 18.08 21.24 19.35
CA LYS A 236 16.95 20.30 19.44
C LYS A 236 15.61 21.04 19.52
N ARG A 237 15.51 22.08 20.37
CA ARG A 237 14.30 22.91 20.49
C ARG A 237 14.02 23.69 19.20
N LYS A 238 15.04 24.26 18.56
CA LYS A 238 14.93 24.98 17.29
C LYS A 238 14.43 24.07 16.17
N ILE A 239 15.03 22.89 16.00
CA ILE A 239 14.57 21.86 15.04
C ILE A 239 13.12 21.47 15.32
N GLN A 240 12.75 21.18 16.58
CA GLN A 240 11.37 20.82 16.91
C GLN A 240 10.37 21.94 16.62
N ARG A 241 10.72 23.20 16.89
CA ARG A 241 9.89 24.37 16.55
C ARG A 241 9.75 24.51 15.04
N LEU A 242 10.86 24.42 14.30
CA LEU A 242 10.85 24.55 12.84
C LEU A 242 10.08 23.41 12.18
N CYS A 243 10.27 22.17 12.60
CA CYS A 243 9.48 21.03 12.13
C CYS A 243 7.98 21.19 12.40
N ARG A 244 7.60 21.72 13.58
CA ARG A 244 6.18 22.01 13.87
C ARG A 244 5.64 23.10 12.95
N LYS A 245 6.37 24.20 12.81
CA LYS A 245 6.03 25.33 11.93
C LYS A 245 5.89 24.88 10.47
N GLU A 246 6.86 24.15 9.93
CA GLU A 246 6.83 23.69 8.53
C GLU A 246 5.75 22.64 8.30
N ARG A 247 5.47 21.79 9.29
CA ARG A 247 4.35 20.85 9.22
C ARG A 247 3.00 21.59 9.22
N GLU A 248 2.84 22.60 10.06
CA GLU A 248 1.65 23.44 10.13
C GLU A 248 1.47 24.25 8.84
N ASN A 249 2.52 24.90 8.34
CA ASN A 249 2.52 25.60 7.06
C ASN A 249 2.12 24.67 5.90
N MET A 250 2.66 23.45 5.88
CA MET A 250 2.29 22.45 4.87
C MET A 250 0.80 22.09 4.98
N ILE A 251 0.29 21.82 6.19
CA ILE A 251 -1.12 21.51 6.41
C ILE A 251 -1.99 22.69 5.96
N ASN A 252 -1.67 23.92 6.36
CA ASN A 252 -2.41 25.13 5.99
C ASN A 252 -2.46 25.31 4.46
N ARG A 253 -1.32 25.17 3.77
CA ARG A 253 -1.28 25.22 2.29
C ARG A 253 -2.16 24.15 1.64
N GLU A 254 -2.13 22.94 2.17
CA GLU A 254 -2.93 21.83 1.64
C GLU A 254 -4.43 22.03 1.95
N CYS A 255 -4.79 22.65 3.08
CA CYS A 255 -6.16 23.07 3.42
C CYS A 255 -6.66 24.20 2.51
N GLU A 256 -5.87 25.25 2.30
CA GLU A 256 -6.20 26.34 1.36
C GLU A 256 -6.38 25.83 -0.08
N GLU A 257 -5.60 24.83 -0.49
CA GLU A 257 -5.80 24.15 -1.76
C GLU A 257 -7.11 23.35 -1.77
N ALA A 258 -7.44 22.63 -0.69
CA ALA A 258 -8.70 21.90 -0.57
C ALA A 258 -9.91 22.85 -0.64
N GLU A 259 -9.90 23.97 0.08
CA GLU A 259 -10.98 24.99 0.05
C GLU A 259 -11.18 25.57 -1.36
N ARG A 260 -10.08 25.82 -2.08
CA ARG A 260 -10.16 26.24 -3.49
C ARG A 260 -10.78 25.16 -4.37
N LEU A 261 -10.44 23.89 -4.12
CA LEU A 261 -10.97 22.75 -4.86
C LEU A 261 -12.44 22.48 -4.54
N GLU A 262 -12.95 22.79 -3.35
CA GLU A 262 -14.36 22.60 -2.98
C GLU A 262 -15.30 23.33 -3.94
N ARG A 263 -14.93 24.56 -4.33
CA ARG A 263 -15.73 25.41 -5.22
C ARG A 263 -15.63 25.04 -6.70
N ILE A 264 -14.57 24.32 -7.09
CA ILE A 264 -14.22 24.09 -8.52
C ILE A 264 -14.43 22.63 -8.91
N ASP A 265 -14.02 21.69 -8.05
CA ASP A 265 -13.94 20.26 -8.35
C ASP A 265 -14.09 19.42 -7.08
N SER A 266 -15.34 19.07 -6.74
CA SER A 266 -15.69 18.22 -5.61
C SER A 266 -14.91 16.89 -5.60
N ALA A 267 -14.63 16.30 -6.77
CA ALA A 267 -13.88 15.05 -6.84
C ALA A 267 -12.41 15.22 -6.42
N ARG A 268 -11.77 16.33 -6.82
CA ARG A 268 -10.41 16.67 -6.36
C ARG A 268 -10.39 17.07 -4.88
N PHE A 269 -11.42 17.79 -4.42
CA PHE A 269 -11.57 18.11 -3.00
C PHE A 269 -11.61 16.86 -2.12
N HIS A 270 -12.54 15.93 -2.37
CA HIS A 270 -12.63 14.69 -1.58
C HIS A 270 -11.36 13.84 -1.66
N ARG A 271 -10.65 13.87 -2.80
CA ARG A 271 -9.35 13.22 -2.95
C ARG A 271 -8.30 13.83 -2.02
N LYS A 272 -8.20 15.17 -1.99
CA LYS A 272 -7.27 15.91 -1.14
C LYS A 272 -7.57 15.71 0.34
N VAL A 273 -8.85 15.76 0.72
CA VAL A 273 -9.31 15.47 2.08
C VAL A 273 -8.92 14.06 2.49
N ASN A 274 -9.13 13.07 1.62
CA ASN A 274 -8.65 11.72 1.87
C ASN A 274 -7.13 11.71 2.07
N GLU A 275 -6.32 12.28 1.17
CA GLU A 275 -4.86 12.32 1.35
C GLU A 275 -4.40 12.92 2.70
N LEU A 276 -5.11 13.94 3.20
CA LEU A 276 -4.81 14.58 4.49
C LEU A 276 -5.29 13.78 5.71
N THR A 277 -6.43 13.10 5.60
CA THR A 277 -7.13 12.44 6.73
C THR A 277 -6.98 10.93 6.75
N TRP A 278 -6.42 10.32 5.70
CA TRP A 278 -6.45 8.87 5.50
C TRP A 278 -5.61 8.13 6.53
N ASN A 279 -6.27 7.76 7.62
CA ASN A 279 -5.86 6.65 8.46
C ASN A 279 -6.41 5.37 7.82
N VAL A 280 -5.54 4.54 7.24
CA VAL A 280 -5.92 3.19 6.79
C VAL A 280 -6.42 2.42 8.01
N LYS A 281 -7.74 2.38 8.25
CA LYS A 281 -8.32 1.43 9.21
C LYS A 281 -8.05 0.05 8.62
N LYS A 282 -7.22 -0.76 9.29
CA LYS A 282 -7.01 -2.15 8.90
C LYS A 282 -8.39 -2.83 8.93
N MET A 283 -8.86 -3.24 7.76
CA MET A 283 -10.09 -4.03 7.68
C MET A 283 -9.81 -5.40 8.29
N SER A 284 -10.79 -5.96 9.00
CA SER A 284 -10.69 -7.34 9.45
C SER A 284 -10.67 -8.25 8.22
N ASN A 285 -9.69 -9.15 8.13
CA ASN A 285 -9.64 -10.17 7.07
C ASN A 285 -10.47 -11.42 7.45
N SER A 286 -11.52 -11.22 8.25
CA SER A 286 -12.30 -12.30 8.84
C SER A 286 -13.77 -12.12 8.53
N LEU A 287 -14.44 -13.17 8.10
CA LEU A 287 -15.87 -13.17 7.75
C LEU A 287 -16.56 -14.37 8.37
N ASN A 288 -17.82 -14.27 8.74
CA ASN A 288 -18.59 -15.40 9.24
C ASN A 288 -19.15 -16.23 8.08
N ASP A 289 -19.09 -17.55 8.22
CA ASP A 289 -19.81 -18.49 7.36
C ASP A 289 -21.34 -18.37 7.57
N ALA A 290 -22.11 -19.15 6.82
CA ALA A 290 -23.57 -19.20 6.98
C ALA A 290 -24.03 -19.71 8.36
N ASN A 291 -23.17 -20.47 9.06
CA ASN A 291 -23.42 -21.07 10.36
C ASN A 291 -22.92 -20.19 11.54
N GLY A 292 -22.30 -19.04 11.26
CA GLY A 292 -21.77 -18.11 12.25
C GLY A 292 -20.30 -18.29 12.65
N ASN A 293 -19.57 -19.25 12.08
CA ASN A 293 -18.15 -19.48 12.37
C ASN A 293 -17.23 -18.50 11.63
N GLU A 294 -16.12 -18.13 12.25
CA GLU A 294 -15.18 -17.15 11.69
C GLU A 294 -14.20 -17.78 10.69
N ILE A 295 -14.24 -17.28 9.46
CA ILE A 295 -13.39 -17.66 8.31
C ILE A 295 -12.24 -16.67 8.19
N PHE A 296 -11.02 -17.17 8.02
CA PHE A 296 -9.81 -16.35 7.80
C PHE A 296 -9.10 -16.65 6.47
N GLU A 297 -9.42 -17.76 5.82
CA GLU A 297 -8.75 -18.20 4.60
C GLU A 297 -9.33 -17.47 3.38
N PRO A 298 -8.50 -16.86 2.51
CA PRO A 298 -8.97 -16.05 1.38
C PRO A 298 -9.92 -16.79 0.42
N GLU A 299 -9.66 -18.07 0.15
CA GLU A 299 -10.48 -18.90 -0.74
C GLU A 299 -11.88 -19.12 -0.18
N GLN A 300 -11.99 -19.37 1.12
CA GLN A 300 -13.26 -19.55 1.81
C GLN A 300 -14.04 -18.24 1.88
N ILE A 301 -13.35 -17.11 2.07
CA ILE A 301 -13.97 -15.77 2.02
C ILE A 301 -14.52 -15.48 0.61
N LEU A 302 -13.76 -15.78 -0.45
CA LEU A 302 -14.22 -15.61 -1.83
C LEU A 302 -15.43 -16.47 -2.13
N LYS A 303 -15.43 -17.74 -1.71
CA LYS A 303 -16.57 -18.64 -1.86
C LYS A 303 -17.82 -18.09 -1.16
N ARG A 304 -17.67 -17.61 0.08
CA ARG A 304 -18.77 -17.03 0.85
C ARG A 304 -19.36 -15.77 0.19
N TRP A 305 -18.51 -14.94 -0.42
CA TRP A 305 -18.96 -13.79 -1.23
C TRP A 305 -19.67 -14.23 -2.51
N ALA A 306 -19.16 -15.26 -3.21
CA ALA A 306 -19.81 -15.81 -4.40
C ALA A 306 -21.21 -16.34 -4.09
N GLU A 307 -21.36 -17.10 -3.00
CA GLU A 307 -22.66 -17.60 -2.52
C GLU A 307 -23.62 -16.45 -2.19
N TYR A 308 -23.13 -15.40 -1.51
CA TYR A 308 -23.94 -14.22 -1.19
C TYR A 308 -24.40 -13.48 -2.45
N CYS A 309 -23.50 -13.20 -3.39
CA CYS A 309 -23.85 -12.51 -4.63
C CYS A 309 -24.81 -13.35 -5.48
N ALA A 310 -24.59 -14.67 -5.58
CA ALA A 310 -25.47 -15.57 -6.32
C ALA A 310 -26.90 -15.54 -5.75
N ASN A 311 -27.05 -15.54 -4.42
CA ASN A 311 -28.35 -15.45 -3.78
C ASN A 311 -28.98 -14.05 -3.92
N LEU A 312 -28.19 -12.99 -3.78
CA LEU A 312 -28.68 -11.60 -3.87
C LEU A 312 -29.24 -11.26 -5.25
N TYR A 313 -28.58 -11.74 -6.30
CA TYR A 313 -28.97 -11.50 -7.70
C TYR A 313 -29.76 -12.67 -8.31
N LYS A 314 -30.26 -13.59 -7.49
CA LYS A 314 -31.13 -14.68 -7.94
C LYS A 314 -32.51 -14.11 -8.30
N GLU A 315 -32.65 -13.62 -9.52
CA GLU A 315 -33.97 -13.30 -10.08
C GLU A 315 -34.51 -14.54 -10.80
N GLU A 316 -35.70 -15.00 -10.40
CA GLU A 316 -36.52 -15.89 -11.24
C GLU A 316 -37.16 -15.02 -12.32
N ARG A 317 -36.43 -14.78 -13.40
CA ARG A 317 -37.04 -14.23 -14.61
C ARG A 317 -37.76 -15.38 -15.31
N PRO A 318 -39.06 -15.27 -15.63
CA PRO A 318 -39.67 -16.19 -16.57
C PRO A 318 -38.86 -16.12 -17.86
N ASP A 319 -38.59 -17.27 -18.48
CA ASP A 319 -37.93 -17.33 -19.76
C ASP A 319 -38.64 -16.36 -20.70
N LEU A 320 -37.91 -15.34 -21.18
CA LEU A 320 -38.44 -14.45 -22.19
C LEU A 320 -38.75 -15.33 -23.40
N ILE A 321 -40.02 -15.37 -23.81
CA ILE A 321 -40.39 -15.96 -25.09
C ILE A 321 -39.72 -15.08 -26.15
N VAL A 322 -38.55 -15.52 -26.60
CA VAL A 322 -37.84 -14.91 -27.73
C VAL A 322 -38.65 -15.29 -28.96
N ASN A 323 -39.56 -14.41 -29.39
CA ASN A 323 -40.11 -14.52 -30.73
C ASN A 323 -38.92 -14.54 -31.71
N GLU A 324 -38.96 -15.37 -32.75
CA GLU A 324 -37.94 -15.36 -33.81
C GLU A 324 -37.86 -13.96 -34.43
N VAL A 325 -36.90 -13.15 -33.97
CA VAL A 325 -36.59 -11.85 -34.55
C VAL A 325 -35.80 -12.14 -35.82
N ARG A 326 -36.30 -11.71 -36.97
CA ARG A 326 -35.53 -11.79 -38.23
C ARG A 326 -34.35 -10.82 -38.12
N GLU A 327 -33.18 -11.18 -38.64
CA GLU A 327 -31.99 -10.29 -38.63
C GLU A 327 -32.29 -8.91 -39.24
N GLU A 328 -33.23 -8.85 -40.18
CA GLU A 328 -33.71 -7.63 -40.86
C GLU A 328 -34.43 -6.63 -39.94
N ASP A 329 -34.88 -7.08 -38.76
CA ASP A 329 -35.65 -6.28 -37.79
C ASP A 329 -34.80 -5.69 -36.66
N ILE A 330 -33.47 -5.91 -36.67
CA ILE A 330 -32.56 -5.37 -35.63
C ILE A 330 -32.10 -3.96 -36.06
N PRO A 331 -32.62 -2.87 -35.45
CA PRO A 331 -32.22 -1.52 -35.82
C PRO A 331 -30.74 -1.26 -35.50
N GLU A 332 -29.97 -0.83 -36.48
CA GLU A 332 -28.58 -0.42 -36.29
C GLU A 332 -28.50 0.92 -35.53
N PHE A 333 -27.57 1.00 -34.58
CA PHE A 333 -27.29 2.25 -33.88
C PHE A 333 -26.49 3.18 -34.78
N SER A 334 -26.91 4.45 -34.81
CA SER A 334 -26.17 5.53 -35.48
C SER A 334 -25.02 6.05 -34.60
N VAL A 335 -23.97 6.56 -35.26
CA VAL A 335 -22.84 7.23 -34.59
C VAL A 335 -23.31 8.37 -33.68
N ILE A 336 -24.36 9.09 -34.07
CA ILE A 336 -24.92 10.20 -33.30
C ILE A 336 -25.51 9.68 -31.98
N GLN A 337 -26.29 8.60 -32.02
CA GLN A 337 -26.84 7.97 -30.81
C GLN A 337 -25.73 7.53 -29.86
N ILE A 338 -24.70 6.84 -30.38
CA ILE A 338 -23.55 6.39 -29.59
C ILE A 338 -22.82 7.58 -28.97
N LYS A 339 -22.56 8.64 -29.72
CA LYS A 339 -21.94 9.87 -29.22
C LYS A 339 -22.75 10.53 -28.10
N THR A 340 -24.08 10.58 -28.22
CA THR A 340 -24.97 11.11 -27.18
C THR A 340 -24.90 10.27 -25.90
N VAL A 341 -24.82 8.94 -26.01
CA VAL A 341 -24.67 8.04 -24.86
C VAL A 341 -23.31 8.21 -24.19
N ILE A 342 -22.23 8.27 -24.97
CA ILE A 342 -20.86 8.47 -24.46
C ILE A 342 -20.74 9.78 -23.68
N ALA A 343 -21.38 10.85 -24.16
CA ALA A 343 -21.38 12.14 -23.48
C ALA A 343 -21.97 12.05 -22.05
N LYS A 344 -22.95 11.17 -21.83
CA LYS A 344 -23.61 10.95 -20.53
C LYS A 344 -22.80 10.11 -19.55
N LEU A 345 -21.70 9.47 -19.97
CA LEU A 345 -20.87 8.66 -19.06
C LEU A 345 -20.34 9.50 -17.90
N ASN A 346 -20.18 8.89 -16.72
CA ASN A 346 -19.66 9.60 -15.56
C ASN A 346 -18.13 9.66 -15.58
N ASN A 347 -17.55 10.84 -15.35
CA ASN A 347 -16.11 11.01 -15.20
C ASN A 347 -15.63 10.57 -13.80
N ASN A 348 -14.33 10.28 -13.68
CA ASN A 348 -13.62 9.86 -12.47
C ASN A 348 -14.18 8.57 -11.84
N LYS A 349 -14.83 7.72 -12.64
CA LYS A 349 -15.24 6.39 -12.20
C LYS A 349 -14.09 5.41 -12.41
N SER A 350 -14.09 4.34 -11.61
CA SER A 350 -13.11 3.27 -11.74
C SER A 350 -13.34 2.57 -13.09
N PRO A 351 -12.28 2.34 -13.89
CA PRO A 351 -12.42 1.56 -15.10
C PRO A 351 -12.79 0.11 -14.78
N GLY A 352 -13.36 -0.57 -15.77
CA GLY A 352 -13.69 -1.98 -15.68
C GLY A 352 -12.43 -2.88 -15.74
N PRO A 353 -12.61 -4.18 -15.94
CA PRO A 353 -11.51 -5.13 -16.18
C PRO A 353 -10.69 -4.78 -17.44
N ASP A 354 -11.25 -3.97 -18.33
CA ASP A 354 -10.57 -3.39 -19.49
C ASP A 354 -9.49 -2.35 -19.15
N TYR A 355 -9.49 -1.79 -17.93
CA TYR A 355 -8.66 -0.67 -17.48
C TYR A 355 -8.79 0.61 -18.31
N ILE A 356 -9.86 0.75 -19.10
CA ILE A 356 -10.13 1.93 -19.95
C ILE A 356 -11.10 2.88 -19.21
N PRO A 357 -10.68 4.12 -18.90
CA PRO A 357 -11.54 5.13 -18.30
C PRO A 357 -12.59 5.66 -19.28
N ALA A 358 -13.76 6.04 -18.76
CA ALA A 358 -14.80 6.68 -19.57
C ALA A 358 -14.31 7.95 -20.28
N GLU A 359 -13.37 8.67 -19.69
CA GLU A 359 -12.73 9.85 -20.29
C GLU A 359 -12.02 9.52 -21.60
N PHE A 360 -11.44 8.33 -21.76
CA PHE A 360 -10.77 7.96 -23.00
C PHE A 360 -11.80 7.74 -24.11
N ILE A 361 -12.91 7.08 -23.79
CA ILE A 361 -14.02 6.86 -24.73
C ILE A 361 -14.64 8.21 -25.15
N LYS A 362 -14.73 9.18 -24.23
CA LYS A 362 -15.19 10.54 -24.53
C LYS A 362 -14.26 11.34 -25.44
N LEU A 363 -13.01 10.92 -25.61
CA LEU A 363 -12.02 11.58 -26.47
C LEU A 363 -11.92 10.94 -27.87
N LEU A 364 -12.77 9.96 -28.18
CA LEU A 364 -12.89 9.39 -29.51
C LEU A 364 -13.32 10.49 -30.51
N ASP A 365 -12.58 10.58 -31.61
CA ASP A 365 -13.00 11.34 -32.79
C ASP A 365 -14.05 10.57 -33.60
N ASN A 366 -14.46 11.14 -34.73
CA ASN A 366 -15.42 10.50 -35.61
C ASN A 366 -14.95 9.12 -36.11
N VAL A 367 -13.64 8.93 -36.34
CA VAL A 367 -13.09 7.64 -36.77
C VAL A 367 -13.22 6.60 -35.66
N GLY A 368 -12.80 6.94 -34.44
CA GLY A 368 -12.95 6.04 -33.29
C GLY A 368 -14.42 5.78 -32.91
N LEU A 369 -15.29 6.77 -33.07
CA LEU A 369 -16.74 6.62 -32.84
C LEU A 369 -17.40 5.71 -33.87
N LEU A 370 -17.02 5.80 -35.14
CA LEU A 370 -17.47 4.87 -36.19
C LEU A 370 -17.06 3.45 -35.83
N PHE A 371 -15.77 3.24 -35.53
CA PHE A 371 -15.24 1.92 -35.17
C PHE A 371 -15.95 1.31 -33.95
N LEU A 372 -16.21 2.10 -32.91
CA LEU A 372 -16.96 1.64 -31.74
C LEU A 372 -18.43 1.34 -32.08
N THR A 373 -19.06 2.14 -32.94
CA THR A 373 -20.44 1.92 -33.38
C THR A 373 -20.55 0.60 -34.16
N ASP A 374 -19.58 0.32 -35.02
CA ASP A 374 -19.52 -0.92 -35.78
C ASP A 374 -19.39 -2.16 -34.88
N ILE A 375 -18.55 -2.07 -33.83
CA ILE A 375 -18.43 -3.13 -32.82
C ILE A 375 -19.77 -3.34 -32.11
N ILE A 376 -20.45 -2.28 -31.69
CA ILE A 376 -21.75 -2.38 -31.00
C ILE A 376 -22.79 -3.02 -31.90
N ASN A 377 -22.91 -2.57 -33.16
CA ASN A 377 -23.86 -3.16 -34.12
C ASN A 377 -23.52 -4.62 -34.40
N ALA A 378 -22.23 -4.98 -34.52
CA ALA A 378 -21.79 -6.36 -34.69
C ALA A 378 -22.15 -7.26 -33.48
N ILE A 379 -22.09 -6.75 -32.25
CA ILE A 379 -22.54 -7.48 -31.05
C ILE A 379 -24.03 -7.81 -31.16
N TYR A 380 -24.86 -6.84 -31.55
CA TYR A 380 -26.31 -7.05 -31.68
C TYR A 380 -26.68 -7.99 -32.84
N ARG A 381 -25.94 -7.96 -33.96
CA ARG A 381 -26.16 -8.89 -35.08
C ARG A 381 -25.70 -10.31 -34.77
N THR A 382 -24.51 -10.48 -34.19
CA THR A 382 -23.89 -11.80 -34.00
C THR A 382 -24.24 -12.46 -32.67
N GLY A 383 -24.70 -11.69 -31.68
CA GLY A 383 -24.87 -12.15 -30.29
C GLY A 383 -23.54 -12.41 -29.56
N ILE A 384 -22.39 -12.18 -30.19
CA ILE A 384 -21.07 -12.42 -29.59
C ILE A 384 -20.64 -11.18 -28.82
N ILE A 385 -20.68 -11.26 -27.48
CA ILE A 385 -20.31 -10.17 -26.58
C ILE A 385 -18.83 -10.31 -26.16
N PRO A 386 -18.00 -9.25 -26.25
CA PRO A 386 -16.64 -9.29 -25.76
C PRO A 386 -16.53 -9.69 -24.30
N ASN A 387 -15.53 -10.48 -23.95
CA ASN A 387 -15.37 -11.05 -22.61
C ASN A 387 -15.21 -9.98 -21.51
N ASP A 388 -14.60 -8.84 -21.84
CA ASP A 388 -14.49 -7.69 -20.91
C ASP A 388 -15.88 -7.15 -20.50
N PHE A 389 -16.88 -7.24 -21.37
CA PHE A 389 -18.23 -6.72 -21.12
C PHE A 389 -19.05 -7.67 -20.24
N LEU A 390 -18.63 -8.94 -20.16
CA LEU A 390 -19.26 -9.98 -19.33
C LEU A 390 -18.70 -10.01 -17.90
N GLN A 391 -17.69 -9.20 -17.59
CA GLN A 391 -17.00 -9.22 -16.31
C GLN A 391 -17.32 -8.00 -15.45
N SER A 392 -17.61 -8.25 -14.17
CA SER A 392 -17.86 -7.22 -13.17
C SER A 392 -16.94 -7.38 -11.96
N ILE A 393 -16.33 -6.29 -11.51
CA ILE A 393 -15.47 -6.30 -10.31
C ILE A 393 -16.28 -5.84 -9.10
N PHE A 394 -16.48 -6.74 -8.14
CA PHE A 394 -17.11 -6.43 -6.86
C PHE A 394 -16.05 -6.06 -5.81
N ILE A 395 -16.17 -4.86 -5.24
CA ILE A 395 -15.32 -4.41 -4.14
C ILE A 395 -16.20 -4.27 -2.89
N PRO A 396 -16.06 -5.16 -1.90
CA PRO A 396 -16.85 -5.06 -0.68
C PRO A 396 -16.39 -3.88 0.16
N LEU A 397 -17.33 -3.00 0.51
CA LEU A 397 -17.11 -1.85 1.38
C LEU A 397 -17.77 -2.12 2.73
N PRO A 398 -17.00 -2.46 3.79
CA PRO A 398 -17.59 -2.75 5.09
C PRO A 398 -18.11 -1.47 5.73
N LYS A 399 -19.37 -1.48 6.18
CA LYS A 399 -20.00 -0.34 6.89
C LYS A 399 -19.31 -0.04 8.23
N ILE A 400 -18.69 -1.04 8.85
CA ILE A 400 -17.91 -0.91 10.10
C ILE A 400 -16.57 -1.63 9.97
N SER A 401 -15.52 -1.13 10.63
CA SER A 401 -14.15 -1.63 10.48
C SER A 401 -13.95 -3.10 10.89
N LYS A 402 -14.83 -3.64 11.73
CA LYS A 402 -14.84 -5.04 12.21
C LYS A 402 -16.08 -5.81 11.73
N ALA A 403 -16.63 -5.45 10.57
CA ALA A 403 -17.76 -6.19 10.02
C ALA A 403 -17.35 -7.64 9.76
N LYS A 404 -18.05 -8.58 10.40
CA LYS A 404 -17.86 -10.02 10.21
C LYS A 404 -19.06 -10.69 9.54
N LYS A 405 -20.17 -9.98 9.32
CA LYS A 405 -21.38 -10.54 8.72
C LYS A 405 -21.67 -9.84 7.40
N LEU A 406 -22.15 -10.61 6.42
CA LEU A 406 -22.79 -10.09 5.22
C LEU A 406 -24.23 -9.70 5.59
N CYS A 407 -24.69 -8.55 5.10
CA CYS A 407 -26.02 -8.02 5.40
C CYS A 407 -27.01 -8.44 4.33
#